data_AF-A0A1C6DXX4-F1
#
_entry.id   AF-A0A1C6DXX4-F1
#
_cell.length_a   1.000
_cell.length_b   1.000
_cell.length_c   1.000
_cell.angle_alpha   90.00
_cell.angle_beta   90.00
_cell.angle_gamma   90.00
#
_symmetry.space_group_name_H-M   'P 1'
#
loop_
_entity.id
_entity.type
_entity.pdbx_description
1 polymer ?
#
loop_
_entity_poly.entity_id
_entity_poly.type
_entity_poly.pdbx_seq_one_letter_code
_entity_poly.pdbx_strand_id
1 'polypeptide(L)'
;MYEHPFTIKEVAWLLSIRCLDGGSAQEFPVECPYCGDTRGKCSFCVSKNGEMKNVFNCFHCGESGNMLTLYADIMGFYGADRCKEAYQDIRKRLELNRQVTGNGYKKMTASSGMKEVVPKKSPEYLDFVYRELLSLLKLQERHRQDFKRRGAADIEIKELEQKGYKSIEPENSVSIAEKLLEKGLRLDGIPGFFRNRDGIWEAAFYEGNQGYLCPVYSLDRKIAGFQIRVDNPINHRKYIWFTSSGFSGGTSSGSPAGVSGYISPVQRSIHVTEGILKAELASLRSGYPYIGIPGVGNYKSLFPVLADLKSRGLQTVYECMDMDKMMDLTCRCDCMEKCIVCGTPERLLRKQECPQKRRKRDTIRKGCLKLYDMCEKLGLNCQRISWDTDADGLWLGNYKGVDDWIYSKPPEEKESFY
;
A
#
# COMPACT_ATOMS: atom_id res chain seq x y z
N MET A 1 5.22 -25.01 -27.94
CA MET A 1 5.20 -24.47 -26.57
C MET A 1 5.87 -23.10 -26.65
N TYR A 2 5.13 -22.01 -26.48
CA TYR A 2 5.72 -20.67 -26.61
C TYR A 2 6.68 -20.44 -25.43
N GLU A 3 7.98 -20.33 -25.71
CA GLU A 3 8.91 -19.76 -24.73
C GLU A 3 8.51 -18.30 -24.52
N HIS A 4 7.94 -18.03 -23.35
CA HIS A 4 7.65 -16.65 -22.98
C HIS A 4 8.98 -15.97 -22.62
N PRO A 5 9.28 -14.78 -23.19
CA PRO A 5 10.53 -14.06 -22.91
C PRO A 5 10.56 -13.45 -21.50
N PHE A 6 9.56 -13.75 -20.68
CA PHE A 6 9.35 -13.26 -19.33
C PHE A 6 8.65 -14.28 -18.45
N THR A 7 8.81 -14.09 -17.13
CA THR A 7 8.27 -14.98 -16.10
C THR A 7 7.16 -14.33 -15.27
N ILE A 8 6.42 -15.13 -14.50
CA ILE A 8 5.40 -14.60 -13.57
C ILE A 8 6.00 -13.64 -12.54
N LYS A 9 7.30 -13.73 -12.27
CA LYS A 9 8.02 -12.77 -11.42
C LYS A 9 8.06 -11.37 -12.02
N GLU A 10 8.20 -11.27 -13.33
CA GLU A 10 8.26 -10.01 -14.05
C GLU A 10 6.86 -9.44 -14.27
N VAL A 11 5.87 -10.32 -14.41
CA VAL A 11 4.46 -9.95 -14.30
C VAL A 11 4.15 -9.40 -12.90
N ALA A 12 4.56 -10.09 -11.84
CA ALA A 12 4.39 -9.61 -10.46
C ALA A 12 4.97 -8.21 -10.27
N TRP A 13 6.14 -7.97 -10.87
CA TRP A 13 6.81 -6.68 -10.89
C TRP A 13 6.02 -5.60 -11.63
N LEU A 14 5.61 -5.85 -12.88
CA LEU A 14 4.80 -4.91 -13.67
C LEU A 14 3.52 -4.50 -12.93
N LEU A 15 2.95 -5.46 -12.20
CA LEU A 15 1.72 -5.30 -11.44
C LEU A 15 1.94 -4.80 -10.01
N SER A 16 3.20 -4.52 -9.63
CA SER A 16 3.60 -4.09 -8.29
C SER A 16 3.06 -4.99 -7.15
N ILE A 17 3.04 -6.29 -7.41
CA ILE A 17 2.65 -7.33 -6.44
C ILE A 17 3.80 -7.49 -5.44
N ARG A 18 3.49 -7.33 -4.16
CA ARG A 18 4.49 -7.39 -3.09
C ARG A 18 4.94 -8.83 -2.89
N CYS A 19 6.24 -9.08 -3.05
CA CYS A 19 6.87 -10.32 -2.61
C CYS A 19 7.01 -10.31 -1.08
N LEU A 20 6.62 -11.41 -0.44
CA LEU A 20 6.76 -11.62 1.00
C LEU A 20 8.07 -12.37 1.29
N ASP A 21 8.51 -12.31 2.54
CA ASP A 21 9.72 -13.01 2.96
C ASP A 21 9.50 -14.53 2.98
N GLY A 22 10.56 -15.28 2.69
CA GLY A 22 10.52 -16.73 2.49
C GLY A 22 10.41 -17.11 1.01
N GLY A 23 10.71 -18.37 0.67
CA GLY A 23 10.69 -18.87 -0.71
C GLY A 23 12.04 -18.87 -1.43
N SER A 24 11.99 -19.20 -2.72
CA SER A 24 13.14 -19.36 -3.62
C SER A 24 12.94 -18.57 -4.92
N ALA A 25 13.92 -18.62 -5.82
CA ALA A 25 13.78 -18.05 -7.16
C ALA A 25 12.70 -18.78 -7.99
N GLN A 26 12.41 -20.03 -7.66
CA GLN A 26 11.47 -20.92 -8.37
C GLN A 26 10.04 -20.80 -7.82
N GLU A 27 9.88 -20.52 -6.53
CA GLU A 27 8.58 -20.30 -5.90
C GLU A 27 8.69 -19.34 -4.72
N PHE A 28 7.89 -18.27 -4.72
CA PHE A 28 7.94 -17.27 -3.65
C PHE A 28 6.53 -16.83 -3.20
N PRO A 29 6.33 -16.59 -1.89
CA PRO A 29 5.10 -16.06 -1.37
C PRO A 29 4.92 -14.59 -1.76
N VAL A 30 3.68 -14.18 -1.98
CA VAL A 30 3.30 -12.81 -2.30
C VAL A 30 2.11 -12.36 -1.46
N GLU A 31 1.96 -11.04 -1.33
CA GLU A 31 0.68 -10.45 -0.94
C GLU A 31 -0.33 -10.80 -2.02
N CYS A 32 -1.40 -11.51 -1.67
CA CYS A 32 -2.38 -11.96 -2.65
C CYS A 32 -3.00 -10.74 -3.37
N PRO A 33 -2.90 -10.62 -4.69
CA PRO A 33 -3.43 -9.46 -5.43
C PRO A 33 -4.96 -9.44 -5.51
N TYR A 34 -5.64 -10.51 -5.10
CA TYR A 34 -7.09 -10.63 -5.11
C TYR A 34 -7.72 -10.39 -3.73
N CYS A 35 -7.07 -10.86 -2.65
CA CYS A 35 -7.63 -10.77 -1.29
C CYS A 35 -6.76 -10.00 -0.29
N GLY A 36 -5.57 -9.55 -0.68
CA GLY A 36 -4.65 -8.78 0.17
C GLY A 36 -4.00 -9.59 1.30
N ASP A 37 -4.08 -10.93 1.28
CA ASP A 37 -3.46 -11.77 2.30
C ASP A 37 -1.93 -11.59 2.31
N THR A 38 -1.38 -11.22 3.46
CA THR A 38 0.07 -11.00 3.68
C THR A 38 0.72 -12.10 4.51
N ARG A 39 0.04 -13.22 4.78
CA ARG A 39 0.53 -14.33 5.63
C ARG A 39 1.31 -15.38 4.83
N GLY A 40 1.63 -15.11 3.56
CA GLY A 40 2.29 -16.07 2.68
C GLY A 40 1.36 -17.18 2.17
N LYS A 41 0.03 -16.97 2.19
CA LYS A 41 -0.92 -17.96 1.65
C LYS A 41 -1.07 -17.90 0.13
N CYS A 42 -0.54 -16.86 -0.52
CA CYS A 42 -0.43 -16.81 -1.97
C CYS A 42 1.03 -17.05 -2.37
N SER A 43 1.28 -17.98 -3.29
CA SER A 43 2.60 -18.24 -3.86
C SER A 43 2.59 -18.12 -5.37
N PHE A 44 3.68 -17.58 -5.91
CA PHE A 44 3.96 -17.51 -7.33
C PHE A 44 5.05 -18.53 -7.64
N CYS A 45 4.74 -19.48 -8.52
CA CYS A 45 5.63 -20.54 -8.97
C CYS A 45 6.13 -20.22 -10.38
N VAL A 46 7.41 -19.87 -10.49
CA VAL A 46 8.13 -19.64 -11.75
C VAL A 46 8.41 -20.97 -12.43
N SER A 47 8.99 -21.93 -11.69
CA SER A 47 9.30 -23.26 -12.18
C SER A 47 9.17 -24.32 -11.10
N LYS A 48 8.91 -25.57 -11.51
CA LYS A 48 8.83 -26.74 -10.63
C LYS A 48 9.44 -27.94 -11.33
N ASN A 49 10.36 -28.64 -10.66
CA ASN A 49 11.08 -29.80 -11.21
C ASN A 49 11.78 -29.51 -12.55
N GLY A 50 12.36 -28.31 -12.71
CA GLY A 50 13.04 -27.89 -13.94
C GLY A 50 12.10 -27.40 -15.06
N GLU A 51 10.79 -27.55 -14.92
CA GLU A 51 9.81 -27.06 -15.89
C GLU A 51 9.27 -25.68 -15.51
N MET A 52 9.21 -24.78 -16.50
CA MET A 52 8.56 -23.48 -16.33
C MET A 52 7.05 -23.66 -16.13
N LYS A 53 6.51 -23.07 -15.06
CA LYS A 53 5.09 -23.10 -14.74
C LYS A 53 4.45 -21.72 -14.89
N ASN A 54 5.07 -20.69 -14.35
CA ASN A 54 4.54 -19.32 -14.35
C ASN A 54 3.08 -19.26 -13.87
N VAL A 55 2.81 -19.90 -12.72
CA VAL A 55 1.48 -19.98 -12.11
C VAL A 55 1.44 -19.33 -10.74
N PHE A 56 0.26 -18.92 -10.30
CA PHE A 56 0.03 -18.50 -8.92
C PHE A 56 -1.10 -19.30 -8.30
N ASN A 57 -1.08 -19.39 -6.98
CA ASN A 57 -2.17 -19.97 -6.20
C ASN A 57 -2.30 -19.26 -4.86
N CYS A 58 -3.53 -18.94 -4.44
CA CYS A 58 -3.83 -18.42 -3.12
C CYS A 58 -4.68 -19.38 -2.29
N PHE A 59 -4.06 -20.00 -1.28
CA PHE A 59 -4.73 -20.89 -0.33
C PHE A 59 -5.69 -20.18 0.65
N HIS A 60 -5.80 -18.85 0.60
CA HIS A 60 -6.73 -18.09 1.44
C HIS A 60 -8.05 -17.76 0.71
N CYS A 61 -7.99 -17.32 -0.55
CA CYS A 61 -9.18 -16.97 -1.32
C CYS A 61 -9.53 -17.96 -2.43
N GLY A 62 -8.68 -18.96 -2.70
CA GLY A 62 -8.90 -19.97 -3.74
C GLY A 62 -8.51 -19.54 -5.15
N GLU A 63 -8.18 -18.26 -5.34
CA GLU A 63 -7.77 -17.73 -6.65
C GLU A 63 -6.46 -18.37 -7.12
N SER A 64 -6.43 -18.80 -8.38
CA SER A 64 -5.28 -19.44 -9.01
C SER A 64 -5.30 -19.19 -10.53
N GLY A 65 -4.14 -19.32 -11.16
CA GLY A 65 -4.02 -19.10 -12.60
C GLY A 65 -2.57 -19.06 -13.07
N ASN A 66 -2.39 -18.61 -14.31
CA ASN A 66 -1.06 -18.37 -14.88
C ASN A 66 -0.73 -16.88 -14.94
N MET A 67 0.49 -16.54 -15.35
CA MET A 67 0.94 -15.16 -15.41
C MET A 67 0.10 -14.27 -16.35
N LEU A 68 -0.42 -14.81 -17.45
CA LEU A 68 -1.22 -14.04 -18.40
C LEU A 68 -2.63 -13.80 -17.86
N THR A 69 -3.24 -14.81 -17.23
CA THR A 69 -4.55 -14.63 -16.58
C THR A 69 -4.44 -13.66 -15.41
N LEU A 70 -3.38 -13.78 -14.60
CA LEU A 70 -3.08 -12.84 -13.53
C LEU A 70 -2.98 -11.40 -14.06
N TYR A 71 -2.18 -11.18 -15.10
CA TYR A 71 -2.02 -9.87 -15.71
C TYR A 71 -3.31 -9.36 -16.34
N ALA A 72 -4.05 -10.23 -17.05
CA ALA A 72 -5.32 -9.89 -17.65
C ALA A 72 -6.34 -9.44 -16.61
N ASP A 73 -6.50 -10.18 -15.52
CA ASP A 73 -7.42 -9.85 -14.44
C ASP A 73 -7.07 -8.50 -13.81
N ILE A 74 -5.79 -8.33 -13.47
CA ILE A 74 -5.30 -7.15 -12.77
C ILE A 74 -5.40 -5.92 -13.70
N MET A 75 -4.99 -6.03 -14.97
CA MET A 75 -5.05 -4.91 -15.90
C MET A 75 -6.43 -4.68 -16.53
N GLY A 76 -7.44 -5.50 -16.20
CA GLY A 76 -8.81 -5.33 -16.69
C GLY A 76 -9.00 -5.70 -18.16
N PHE A 77 -8.27 -6.70 -18.67
CA PHE A 77 -8.48 -7.29 -19.99
C PHE A 77 -9.59 -8.36 -19.93
N TYR A 78 -10.57 -8.25 -20.84
CA TYR A 78 -11.75 -9.12 -20.92
C TYR A 78 -11.96 -9.68 -22.33
N GLY A 79 -12.86 -10.65 -22.47
CA GLY A 79 -13.18 -11.28 -23.76
C GLY A 79 -12.24 -12.44 -24.13
N ALA A 80 -12.48 -13.03 -25.30
CA ALA A 80 -11.81 -14.25 -25.74
C ALA A 80 -10.30 -14.07 -25.94
N ASP A 81 -9.85 -12.87 -26.30
CA ASP A 81 -8.46 -12.55 -26.61
C ASP A 81 -7.66 -11.95 -25.44
N ARG A 82 -8.24 -11.85 -24.24
CA ARG A 82 -7.64 -11.15 -23.09
C ARG A 82 -6.21 -11.58 -22.75
N CYS A 83 -5.89 -12.87 -22.87
CA CYS A 83 -4.54 -13.39 -22.59
C CYS A 83 -3.53 -12.99 -23.68
N LYS A 84 -4.00 -12.85 -24.92
CA LYS A 84 -3.19 -12.38 -26.06
C LYS A 84 -2.91 -10.89 -25.94
N GLU A 85 -3.92 -10.11 -25.58
CA GLU A 85 -3.77 -8.68 -25.27
C GLU A 85 -2.84 -8.45 -24.08
N ALA A 86 -3.03 -9.20 -22.98
CA ALA A 86 -2.13 -9.20 -21.84
C ALA A 86 -0.68 -9.52 -22.25
N TYR A 87 -0.47 -10.56 -23.06
CA TYR A 87 0.87 -10.90 -23.55
C TYR A 87 1.51 -9.77 -24.37
N GLN A 88 0.75 -9.14 -25.28
CA GLN A 88 1.24 -8.03 -26.10
C GLN A 88 1.56 -6.80 -25.25
N ASP A 89 0.71 -6.47 -24.27
CA ASP A 89 0.93 -5.34 -23.36
C ASP A 89 2.12 -5.59 -22.42
N ILE A 90 2.26 -6.81 -21.87
CA ILE A 90 3.46 -7.20 -21.10
C ILE A 90 4.72 -7.04 -21.96
N ARG A 91 4.71 -7.55 -23.19
CA ARG A 91 5.85 -7.37 -24.10
C ARG A 91 6.15 -5.91 -24.35
N LYS A 92 5.13 -5.12 -24.71
CA LYS A 92 5.27 -3.69 -24.98
C LYS A 92 5.84 -2.96 -23.77
N ARG A 93 5.35 -3.21 -22.56
CA ARG A 93 5.86 -2.57 -21.33
C ARG A 93 7.28 -3.02 -20.98
N LEU A 94 7.60 -4.29 -21.20
CA LEU A 94 8.96 -4.78 -21.02
C LEU A 94 9.92 -4.29 -22.13
N GLU A 95 9.43 -3.97 -23.32
CA GLU A 95 10.19 -3.45 -24.47
C GLU A 95 10.32 -1.91 -24.44
N LEU A 96 9.32 -1.16 -23.99
CA LEU A 96 9.39 0.29 -23.78
C LEU A 96 10.38 0.63 -22.66
N ASN A 97 10.44 -0.20 -21.62
CA ASN A 97 11.51 -0.11 -20.62
C ASN A 97 12.91 -0.36 -21.22
N ARG A 98 13.03 -0.96 -22.43
CA ARG A 98 14.32 -1.17 -23.13
C ARG A 98 14.69 -0.04 -24.08
N GLN A 99 13.74 0.74 -24.62
CA GLN A 99 14.08 1.81 -25.57
C GLN A 99 14.72 3.04 -24.91
N VAL A 100 14.61 3.18 -23.60
CA VAL A 100 15.36 4.19 -22.82
C VAL A 100 16.84 3.78 -22.65
N THR A 101 17.15 2.48 -22.72
CA THR A 101 18.50 1.92 -22.59
C THR A 101 18.96 1.33 -23.92
N GLY A 102 19.47 2.17 -24.82
CA GLY A 102 19.94 1.74 -26.12
C GLY A 102 21.11 0.74 -26.03
N ASN A 103 20.81 -0.56 -26.07
CA ASN A 103 21.67 -1.55 -26.74
C ASN A 103 21.01 -2.91 -26.90
N GLY A 104 21.31 -3.55 -28.04
CA GLY A 104 20.76 -4.82 -28.49
C GLY A 104 21.10 -6.00 -27.59
N TYR A 105 20.23 -7.01 -27.67
CA TYR A 105 20.26 -8.28 -26.96
C TYR A 105 21.65 -8.88 -26.77
N LYS A 106 22.10 -9.01 -25.51
CA LYS A 106 22.90 -10.16 -25.09
C LYS A 106 22.00 -11.14 -24.32
N LYS A 107 21.86 -12.35 -24.86
CA LYS A 107 21.32 -13.50 -24.14
C LYS A 107 22.13 -13.69 -22.86
N MET A 108 21.51 -13.52 -21.70
CA MET A 108 22.08 -13.99 -20.43
C MET A 108 21.33 -15.23 -19.95
N THR A 109 22.12 -16.29 -19.79
CA THR A 109 21.82 -17.55 -19.11
C THR A 109 21.25 -17.31 -17.72
N ALA A 110 20.23 -18.09 -17.35
CA ALA A 110 19.62 -18.08 -16.04
C ALA A 110 20.69 -18.24 -14.94
N SER A 111 21.06 -17.14 -14.26
CA SER A 111 21.86 -17.23 -13.04
C SER A 111 20.93 -17.59 -11.89
N SER A 112 20.98 -18.87 -11.54
CA SER A 112 20.44 -19.50 -10.33
C SER A 112 21.21 -19.05 -9.07
N GLY A 113 21.38 -17.75 -8.86
CA GLY A 113 21.99 -17.20 -7.66
C GLY A 113 20.94 -16.85 -6.61
N MET A 114 21.05 -17.41 -5.40
CA MET A 114 20.45 -16.79 -4.20
C MET A 114 20.85 -15.31 -4.20
N LYS A 115 19.86 -14.42 -4.35
CA LYS A 115 20.13 -12.97 -4.33
C LYS A 115 20.58 -12.60 -2.92
N GLU A 116 21.74 -11.98 -2.82
CA GLU A 116 22.31 -11.45 -1.58
C GLU A 116 21.28 -10.52 -0.91
N VAL A 117 20.86 -10.86 0.30
CA VAL A 117 19.95 -10.02 1.09
C VAL A 117 20.77 -8.83 1.57
N VAL A 118 20.59 -7.67 0.92
CA VAL A 118 21.25 -6.44 1.35
C VAL A 118 20.53 -5.90 2.59
N PRO A 119 21.22 -5.73 3.73
CA PRO A 119 20.62 -5.14 4.92
C PRO A 119 20.08 -3.73 4.64
N LYS A 120 18.92 -3.42 5.20
CA LYS A 120 18.33 -2.08 5.13
C LYS A 120 19.30 -1.07 5.77
N LYS A 121 19.54 0.07 5.12
CA LYS A 121 20.40 1.16 5.65
C LYS A 121 19.81 1.77 6.92
N SER A 122 20.64 2.54 7.64
CA SER A 122 20.22 3.22 8.86
C SER A 122 19.09 4.23 8.59
N PRO A 123 18.21 4.49 9.58
CA PRO A 123 17.14 5.47 9.44
C PRO A 123 17.60 6.86 8.97
N GLU A 124 18.78 7.30 9.40
CA GLU A 124 19.37 8.60 9.02
C GLU A 124 19.74 8.63 7.55
N TYR A 125 20.35 7.56 7.04
CA TYR A 125 20.75 7.48 5.65
C TYR A 125 19.55 7.29 4.72
N LEU A 126 18.53 6.53 5.15
CA LEU A 126 17.26 6.42 4.43
C LEU A 126 16.60 7.78 4.28
N ASP A 127 16.46 8.53 5.38
CA ASP A 127 15.86 9.86 5.36
C ASP A 127 16.61 10.80 4.41
N PHE A 128 17.94 10.80 4.47
CA PHE A 128 18.78 11.59 3.58
C PHE A 128 18.55 11.25 2.10
N VAL A 129 18.66 9.98 1.72
CA VAL A 129 18.44 9.55 0.31
C VAL A 129 17.00 9.85 -0.15
N TYR A 130 16.01 9.68 0.72
CA TYR A 130 14.62 9.96 0.39
C TYR A 130 14.32 11.45 0.26
N ARG A 131 14.97 12.34 1.03
CA ARG A 131 14.88 13.79 0.80
C ARG A 131 15.54 14.18 -0.52
N GLU A 132 16.68 13.58 -0.85
CA GLU A 132 17.34 13.79 -2.15
C GLU A 132 16.46 13.31 -3.31
N LEU A 133 15.81 12.16 -3.18
CA LEU A 133 14.79 11.69 -4.13
C LEU A 133 13.66 12.72 -4.29
N LEU A 134 13.07 13.19 -3.18
CA LEU A 134 11.98 14.15 -3.22
C LEU A 134 12.38 15.50 -3.85
N SER A 135 13.65 15.90 -3.75
CA SER A 135 14.16 17.12 -4.40
C SER A 135 14.13 17.04 -5.94
N LEU A 136 14.10 15.83 -6.50
CA LEU A 136 14.01 15.58 -7.94
C LEU A 136 12.56 15.51 -8.44
N LEU A 137 11.56 15.49 -7.54
CA LEU A 137 10.16 15.29 -7.87
C LEU A 137 9.31 16.54 -7.61
N LYS A 138 8.20 16.65 -8.35
CA LYS A 138 7.22 17.74 -8.22
C LYS A 138 5.82 17.18 -8.00
N LEU A 139 4.94 17.95 -7.36
CA LEU A 139 3.53 17.61 -7.28
C LEU A 139 2.80 18.12 -8.53
N GLN A 140 2.34 17.19 -9.37
CA GLN A 140 1.58 17.48 -10.59
C GLN A 140 0.15 17.93 -10.27
N GLU A 141 -0.43 18.72 -11.17
CA GLU A 141 -1.76 19.31 -11.00
C GLU A 141 -2.86 18.27 -10.79
N ARG A 142 -2.85 17.15 -11.53
CA ARG A 142 -3.84 16.07 -11.35
C ARG A 142 -3.91 15.54 -9.91
N HIS A 143 -2.78 15.49 -9.20
CA HIS A 143 -2.74 15.02 -7.81
C HIS A 143 -3.10 16.14 -6.83
N ARG A 144 -2.83 17.41 -7.16
CA ARG A 144 -3.40 18.55 -6.41
C ARG A 144 -4.92 18.52 -6.46
N GLN A 145 -5.49 18.21 -7.62
CA GLN A 145 -6.95 18.06 -7.77
C GLN A 145 -7.50 16.84 -6.98
N ASP A 146 -6.75 15.73 -6.84
CA ASP A 146 -7.13 14.64 -5.92
C ASP A 146 -7.21 15.13 -4.47
N PHE A 147 -6.25 15.93 -4.00
CA PHE A 147 -6.30 16.51 -2.65
C PHE A 147 -7.46 17.48 -2.49
N LYS A 148 -7.73 18.36 -3.47
CA LYS A 148 -8.89 19.27 -3.44
C LYS A 148 -10.21 18.52 -3.37
N ARG A 149 -10.35 17.44 -4.15
CA ARG A 149 -11.54 16.56 -4.11
C ARG A 149 -11.76 15.92 -2.73
N ARG A 150 -10.69 15.75 -1.94
CA ARG A 150 -10.76 15.25 -0.55
C ARG A 150 -11.04 16.36 0.48
N GLY A 151 -11.22 17.60 0.02
CA GLY A 151 -11.51 18.76 0.88
C GLY A 151 -10.27 19.58 1.27
N ALA A 152 -9.06 19.19 0.85
CA ALA A 152 -7.84 19.93 1.20
C ALA A 152 -7.83 21.33 0.56
N ALA A 153 -7.57 22.35 1.36
CA ALA A 153 -7.39 23.73 0.94
C ALA A 153 -5.99 23.95 0.35
N ASP A 154 -5.81 25.02 -0.43
CA ASP A 154 -4.53 25.30 -1.10
C ASP A 154 -3.35 25.44 -0.12
N ILE A 155 -3.59 25.92 1.11
CA ILE A 155 -2.55 26.00 2.15
C ILE A 155 -2.11 24.60 2.63
N GLU A 156 -3.05 23.67 2.83
CA GLU A 156 -2.76 22.29 3.21
C GLU A 156 -2.08 21.53 2.07
N ILE A 157 -2.45 21.81 0.82
CA ILE A 157 -1.78 21.22 -0.35
C ILE A 157 -0.33 21.69 -0.45
N LYS A 158 -0.05 22.96 -0.15
CA LYS A 158 1.33 23.45 -0.05
C LYS A 158 2.09 22.74 1.07
N GLU A 159 1.46 22.51 2.21
CA GLU A 159 2.07 21.79 3.33
C GLU A 159 2.34 20.31 2.97
N LEU A 160 1.39 19.62 2.34
CA LEU A 160 1.58 18.27 1.80
C LEU A 160 2.77 18.23 0.83
N GLU A 161 2.85 19.20 -0.08
CA GLU A 161 3.97 19.26 -1.03
C GLU A 161 5.32 19.46 -0.32
N GLN A 162 5.39 20.32 0.70
CA GLN A 162 6.59 20.52 1.52
C GLN A 162 6.95 19.26 2.33
N LYS A 163 5.96 18.51 2.78
CA LYS A 163 6.11 17.20 3.43
C LYS A 163 6.46 16.08 2.46
N GLY A 164 6.65 16.34 1.17
CA GLY A 164 7.12 15.34 0.22
C GLY A 164 6.03 14.54 -0.49
N TYR A 165 4.78 14.98 -0.47
CA TYR A 165 3.75 14.42 -1.35
C TYR A 165 4.04 14.88 -2.79
N LYS A 166 4.67 14.00 -3.57
CA LYS A 166 5.19 14.29 -4.92
C LYS A 166 4.76 13.22 -5.92
N SER A 167 4.50 13.63 -7.16
CA SER A 167 4.15 12.71 -8.24
C SER A 167 5.33 11.86 -8.66
N ILE A 168 5.05 10.64 -9.11
CA ILE A 168 6.04 9.79 -9.78
C ILE A 168 5.77 9.75 -11.28
N GLU A 169 6.84 9.63 -12.06
CA GLU A 169 6.85 9.53 -13.52
C GLU A 169 7.73 8.33 -13.87
N PRO A 170 7.15 7.17 -14.28
CA PRO A 170 7.88 5.94 -14.56
C PRO A 170 9.02 6.11 -15.58
N GLU A 171 8.85 7.00 -16.56
CA GLU A 171 9.85 7.35 -17.56
C GLU A 171 11.16 7.88 -16.95
N ASN A 172 11.10 8.37 -15.70
CA ASN A 172 12.26 8.90 -14.98
C ASN A 172 12.89 7.88 -14.01
N SER A 173 12.46 6.61 -13.99
CA SER A 173 12.90 5.62 -12.99
C SER A 173 14.43 5.45 -12.92
N VAL A 174 15.08 5.30 -14.08
CA VAL A 174 16.54 5.15 -14.23
C VAL A 174 17.25 6.48 -13.98
N SER A 175 16.78 7.56 -14.62
CA SER A 175 17.42 8.88 -14.53
C SER A 175 17.42 9.45 -13.11
N ILE A 176 16.40 9.13 -12.30
CA ILE A 176 16.36 9.45 -10.87
C ILE A 176 17.48 8.72 -10.12
N ALA A 177 17.64 7.41 -10.36
CA ALA A 177 18.68 6.64 -9.70
C ALA A 177 20.08 7.12 -10.11
N GLU A 178 20.30 7.42 -11.39
CA GLU A 178 21.55 8.00 -11.90
C GLU A 178 21.88 9.33 -11.22
N LYS A 179 20.95 10.28 -11.16
CA LYS A 179 21.16 11.57 -10.47
C LYS A 179 21.51 11.42 -8.98
N LEU A 180 20.95 10.41 -8.31
CA LEU A 180 21.30 10.12 -6.91
C LEU A 180 22.71 9.54 -6.80
N LEU A 181 23.12 8.66 -7.72
CA LEU A 181 24.48 8.13 -7.79
C LEU A 181 25.52 9.20 -8.12
N GLU A 182 25.22 10.13 -9.04
CA GLU A 182 26.07 11.28 -9.38
C GLU A 182 26.34 12.20 -8.18
N LYS A 183 25.38 12.29 -7.24
CA LYS A 183 25.55 12.95 -5.93
C LYS A 183 26.40 12.14 -4.94
N GLY A 184 26.93 10.99 -5.33
CA GLY A 184 27.72 10.10 -4.48
C GLY A 184 26.90 9.24 -3.52
N LEU A 185 25.58 9.14 -3.71
CA LEU A 185 24.71 8.33 -2.86
C LEU A 185 24.83 6.85 -3.20
N ARG A 186 24.64 5.99 -2.20
CA ARG A 186 24.55 4.54 -2.39
C ARG A 186 23.11 4.10 -2.29
N LEU A 187 22.66 3.31 -3.27
CA LEU A 187 21.27 2.87 -3.37
C LEU A 187 21.05 1.43 -2.84
N ASP A 188 22.12 0.69 -2.54
CA ASP A 188 22.05 -0.59 -1.86
C ASP A 188 21.39 -0.46 -0.48
N GLY A 189 20.43 -1.33 -0.15
CA GLY A 189 19.77 -1.27 1.16
C GLY A 189 18.70 -0.18 1.29
N ILE A 190 18.39 0.56 0.21
CA ILE A 190 17.33 1.59 0.18
C ILE A 190 16.06 0.99 -0.47
N PRO A 191 14.96 0.83 0.30
CA PRO A 191 13.72 0.32 -0.28
C PRO A 191 13.22 1.17 -1.45
N GLY A 192 12.88 0.49 -2.54
CA GLY A 192 12.41 1.10 -3.78
C GLY A 192 13.52 1.33 -4.80
N PHE A 193 14.79 1.10 -4.47
CA PHE A 193 15.88 1.07 -5.46
C PHE A 193 16.41 -0.34 -5.64
N PHE A 194 16.76 -0.70 -6.86
CA PHE A 194 17.28 -2.03 -7.21
C PHE A 194 18.14 -1.96 -8.47
N ARG A 195 18.90 -3.02 -8.72
CA ARG A 195 19.55 -3.27 -10.01
C ARG A 195 18.61 -4.03 -10.93
N ASN A 196 18.32 -3.46 -12.08
CA ASN A 196 17.50 -4.07 -13.13
C ASN A 196 18.26 -5.19 -13.86
N ARG A 197 17.70 -5.70 -14.96
CA ARG A 197 18.30 -6.85 -15.68
C ARG A 197 19.66 -6.54 -16.30
N ASP A 198 19.89 -5.28 -16.65
CA ASP A 198 21.14 -4.80 -17.23
C ASP A 198 22.17 -4.43 -16.15
N GLY A 199 21.82 -4.65 -14.86
CA GLY A 199 22.66 -4.31 -13.72
C GLY A 199 22.64 -2.83 -13.35
N ILE A 200 21.80 -2.02 -14.01
CA ILE A 200 21.67 -0.58 -13.80
C ILE A 200 20.75 -0.32 -12.60
N TRP A 201 21.08 0.67 -11.78
CA TRP A 201 20.22 1.10 -10.69
C TRP A 201 18.97 1.80 -11.19
N GLU A 202 17.83 1.48 -10.59
CA GLU A 202 16.53 1.98 -11.00
C GLU A 202 15.62 2.19 -9.78
N ALA A 203 14.84 3.27 -9.79
CA ALA A 203 13.75 3.47 -8.83
C ALA A 203 12.54 2.61 -9.20
N ALA A 204 11.80 2.10 -8.22
CA ALA A 204 10.65 1.22 -8.42
C ALA A 204 9.37 1.95 -8.88
N PHE A 205 9.49 2.78 -9.92
CA PHE A 205 8.42 3.52 -10.57
C PHE A 205 8.14 2.89 -11.93
N TYR A 206 6.91 2.42 -12.13
CA TYR A 206 6.49 1.66 -13.30
C TYR A 206 5.11 2.13 -13.77
N GLU A 207 4.78 1.85 -15.03
CA GLU A 207 3.46 2.17 -15.60
C GLU A 207 2.28 1.71 -14.73
N GLY A 208 2.39 0.51 -14.14
CA GLY A 208 1.34 -0.06 -13.29
C GLY A 208 1.20 0.61 -11.91
N ASN A 209 2.13 1.49 -11.53
CA ASN A 209 2.10 2.18 -10.24
C ASN A 209 2.16 3.71 -10.31
N GLN A 210 1.97 4.30 -11.49
CA GLN A 210 1.81 5.75 -11.66
C GLN A 210 0.88 6.34 -10.59
N GLY A 211 1.28 7.48 -10.03
CA GLY A 211 0.56 8.13 -8.95
C GLY A 211 1.44 9.11 -8.18
N TYR A 212 1.24 9.20 -6.87
CA TYR A 212 2.04 10.05 -5.99
C TYR A 212 2.52 9.34 -4.73
N LEU A 213 3.69 9.77 -4.24
CA LEU A 213 4.28 9.33 -2.99
C LEU A 213 3.49 9.88 -1.80
N CYS A 214 3.23 9.01 -0.84
CA CYS A 214 2.76 9.32 0.51
C CYS A 214 3.90 8.98 1.48
N PRO A 215 4.67 10.00 1.93
CA PRO A 215 5.80 9.81 2.84
C PRO A 215 5.37 9.25 4.19
N VAL A 216 6.15 8.32 4.72
CA VAL A 216 5.91 7.70 6.03
C VAL A 216 6.97 8.20 7.01
N TYR A 217 6.57 9.04 7.94
CA TYR A 217 7.46 9.62 8.93
C TYR A 217 7.56 8.77 10.20
N SER A 218 8.76 8.65 10.76
CA SER A 218 8.99 8.11 12.10
C SER A 218 8.68 9.15 13.18
N LEU A 219 8.70 8.73 14.44
CA LEU A 219 8.57 9.62 15.60
C LEU A 219 9.60 10.76 15.60
N ASP A 220 10.81 10.50 15.10
CA ASP A 220 11.89 11.48 15.01
C ASP A 220 11.87 12.28 13.69
N ARG A 221 10.73 12.28 12.98
CA ARG A 221 10.50 13.05 11.74
C ARG A 221 11.40 12.68 10.56
N LYS A 222 11.93 11.45 10.59
CA LYS A 222 12.70 10.86 9.49
C LYS A 222 11.78 10.10 8.55
N ILE A 223 12.01 10.19 7.24
CA ILE A 223 11.27 9.43 6.24
C ILE A 223 11.71 7.97 6.29
N ALA A 224 10.82 7.07 6.69
CA ALA A 224 11.06 5.64 6.83
C ALA A 224 10.71 4.83 5.55
N GLY A 225 10.00 5.45 4.61
CA GLY A 225 9.59 4.88 3.34
C GLY A 225 8.42 5.66 2.72
N PHE A 226 7.85 5.11 1.65
CA PHE A 226 6.68 5.69 0.96
C PHE A 226 5.63 4.64 0.64
N GLN A 227 4.36 4.99 0.82
CA GLN A 227 3.30 4.40 0.02
C GLN A 227 3.19 5.17 -1.31
N ILE A 228 2.72 4.50 -2.36
CA ILE A 228 2.35 5.12 -3.63
C ILE A 228 0.84 5.02 -3.74
N ARG A 229 0.14 6.17 -3.76
CA ARG A 229 -1.27 6.23 -4.12
C ARG A 229 -1.35 6.15 -5.63
N VAL A 230 -1.79 5.00 -6.15
CA VAL A 230 -1.85 4.77 -7.60
C VAL A 230 -3.04 5.48 -8.25
N ASP A 231 -2.83 6.02 -9.44
CA ASP A 231 -3.85 6.73 -10.21
C ASP A 231 -4.98 5.82 -10.65
N ASN A 232 -4.62 4.61 -11.08
CA ASN A 232 -5.53 3.59 -11.57
C ASN A 232 -5.48 2.36 -10.65
N PRO A 233 -6.25 2.35 -9.54
CA PRO A 233 -6.29 1.22 -8.63
C PRO A 233 -6.82 -0.03 -9.33
N ILE A 234 -6.10 -1.13 -9.12
CA ILE A 234 -6.51 -2.44 -9.59
C ILE A 234 -7.02 -3.25 -8.40
N ASN A 235 -8.13 -3.99 -8.56
CA ASN A 235 -8.75 -4.79 -7.49
C ASN A 235 -8.97 -4.00 -6.19
N HIS A 236 -9.32 -2.72 -6.32
CA HIS A 236 -9.46 -1.77 -5.21
C HIS A 236 -8.18 -1.50 -4.40
N ARG A 237 -7.00 -1.95 -4.86
CA ARG A 237 -5.70 -1.68 -4.23
C ARG A 237 -5.24 -0.27 -4.56
N LYS A 238 -5.71 0.69 -3.75
CA LYS A 238 -5.43 2.13 -3.92
C LYS A 238 -4.01 2.53 -3.56
N TYR A 239 -3.31 1.72 -2.77
CA TYR A 239 -1.97 2.00 -2.26
C TYR A 239 -1.06 0.79 -2.41
N ILE A 240 0.16 1.05 -2.84
CA ILE A 240 1.25 0.07 -2.83
C ILE A 240 2.46 0.65 -2.08
N TRP A 241 3.47 -0.17 -1.82
CA TRP A 241 4.72 0.31 -1.21
C TRP A 241 5.76 0.64 -2.27
N PHE A 242 6.49 1.75 -2.09
CA PHE A 242 7.77 1.94 -2.76
C PHE A 242 8.77 0.97 -2.13
N THR A 243 9.01 -0.15 -2.81
CA THR A 243 9.77 -1.29 -2.29
C THR A 243 10.49 -1.97 -3.45
N SER A 244 11.62 -2.60 -3.14
CA SER A 244 12.42 -3.36 -4.09
C SER A 244 12.69 -4.79 -3.61
N SER A 245 11.90 -5.29 -2.65
CA SER A 245 12.01 -6.67 -2.16
C SER A 245 11.96 -7.69 -3.32
N GLY A 246 12.88 -8.64 -3.33
CA GLY A 246 12.99 -9.68 -4.37
C GLY A 246 13.79 -9.30 -5.62
N PHE A 247 14.21 -8.03 -5.74
CA PHE A 247 15.07 -7.53 -6.82
C PHE A 247 16.57 -7.58 -6.45
N SER A 248 17.42 -7.53 -7.48
CA SER A 248 18.87 -7.57 -7.26
C SER A 248 19.31 -6.32 -6.51
N GLY A 249 20.00 -6.47 -5.37
CA GLY A 249 20.35 -5.35 -4.49
C GLY A 249 19.15 -4.61 -3.87
N GLY A 250 17.94 -5.15 -4.01
CA GLY A 250 16.72 -4.52 -3.53
C GLY A 250 16.41 -4.80 -2.07
N THR A 251 15.50 -4.02 -1.50
CA THR A 251 15.19 -4.04 -0.06
C THR A 251 13.70 -3.83 0.19
N SER A 252 13.16 -4.56 1.17
CA SER A 252 11.77 -4.43 1.61
C SER A 252 11.53 -3.10 2.32
N SER A 253 10.39 -2.46 2.04
CA SER A 253 9.98 -1.26 2.80
C SER A 253 9.79 -1.55 4.28
N GLY A 254 9.43 -2.80 4.64
CA GLY A 254 9.06 -3.20 6.00
C GLY A 254 7.67 -2.71 6.43
N SER A 255 7.00 -1.94 5.57
CA SER A 255 5.68 -1.38 5.79
C SER A 255 5.48 -0.69 7.16
N PRO A 256 6.28 0.35 7.47
CA PRO A 256 6.21 1.06 8.75
C PRO A 256 4.85 1.74 8.96
N ALA A 257 4.45 1.88 10.22
CA ALA A 257 3.40 2.81 10.61
C ALA A 257 3.97 4.25 10.55
N GLY A 258 3.16 5.19 10.10
CA GLY A 258 3.57 6.59 9.95
C GLY A 258 3.01 7.48 11.05
N VAL A 259 3.79 8.46 11.47
CA VAL A 259 3.37 9.50 12.42
C VAL A 259 3.12 10.80 11.66
N SER A 260 1.92 11.35 11.83
CA SER A 260 1.50 12.62 11.25
C SER A 260 1.26 13.65 12.34
N GLY A 261 1.61 14.90 12.07
CA GLY A 261 1.45 16.02 12.99
C GLY A 261 2.64 16.25 13.95
N TYR A 262 2.55 17.33 14.71
CA TYR A 262 3.50 17.62 15.80
C TYR A 262 3.05 16.92 17.08
N ILE A 263 3.97 16.17 17.69
CA ILE A 263 3.75 15.58 19.01
C ILE A 263 4.45 16.48 20.02
N SER A 264 3.67 17.22 20.79
CA SER A 264 4.18 18.06 21.87
C SER A 264 4.85 17.22 22.96
N PRO A 265 5.92 17.69 23.62
CA PRO A 265 6.53 17.01 24.76
C PRO A 265 5.56 16.74 25.93
N VAL A 266 4.49 17.52 26.03
CA VAL A 266 3.43 17.35 27.05
C VAL A 266 2.22 16.56 26.53
N GLN A 267 2.24 16.13 25.26
CA GLN A 267 1.15 15.40 24.64
C GLN A 267 0.91 14.07 25.37
N ARG A 268 -0.31 13.85 25.86
CA ARG A 268 -0.71 12.62 26.57
C ARG A 268 -1.62 11.71 25.74
N SER A 269 -2.04 12.15 24.56
CA SER A 269 -2.94 11.40 23.70
C SER A 269 -2.48 11.33 22.23
N ILE A 270 -2.87 10.28 21.53
CA ILE A 270 -2.63 10.14 20.09
C ILE A 270 -3.81 9.44 19.40
N HIS A 271 -4.07 9.79 18.14
CA HIS A 271 -5.09 9.14 17.33
C HIS A 271 -4.47 8.06 16.45
N VAL A 272 -5.21 6.98 16.20
CA VAL A 272 -4.76 5.86 15.36
C VAL A 272 -5.82 5.60 14.30
N THR A 273 -5.44 5.62 13.03
CA THR A 273 -6.35 5.38 11.89
C THR A 273 -5.71 4.51 10.80
N GLU A 274 -6.50 4.06 9.83
CA GLU A 274 -6.02 3.29 8.68
C GLU A 274 -5.59 4.22 7.53
N GLY A 275 -4.35 4.06 7.08
CA GLY A 275 -3.79 4.72 5.91
C GLY A 275 -2.92 5.94 6.27
N ILE A 276 -1.83 6.09 5.53
CA ILE A 276 -0.84 7.15 5.75
C ILE A 276 -1.43 8.52 5.37
N LEU A 277 -1.98 8.65 4.16
CA LEU A 277 -2.60 9.90 3.71
C LEU A 277 -3.78 10.32 4.60
N LYS A 278 -4.55 9.35 5.10
CA LYS A 278 -5.69 9.62 5.99
C LYS A 278 -5.24 10.26 7.30
N ALA A 279 -4.24 9.66 7.95
CA ALA A 279 -3.64 10.22 9.16
C ALA A 279 -3.08 11.63 8.92
N GLU A 280 -2.46 11.86 7.77
CA GLU A 280 -1.90 13.17 7.42
C GLU A 280 -2.99 14.23 7.25
N LEU A 281 -4.02 13.97 6.45
CA LEU A 281 -5.13 14.89 6.24
C LEU A 281 -5.88 15.18 7.54
N ALA A 282 -6.19 14.13 8.32
CA ALA A 282 -6.83 14.30 9.62
C ALA A 282 -5.97 15.17 10.56
N SER A 283 -4.65 14.96 10.58
CA SER A 283 -3.74 15.75 11.40
C SER A 283 -3.65 17.21 10.96
N LEU A 284 -3.53 17.46 9.65
CA LEU A 284 -3.49 18.81 9.06
C LEU A 284 -4.72 19.63 9.45
N ARG A 285 -5.91 19.02 9.35
CA ARG A 285 -7.16 19.73 9.59
C ARG A 285 -7.53 19.87 11.05
N SER A 286 -7.15 18.90 11.89
CA SER A 286 -7.51 18.88 13.31
C SER A 286 -6.45 19.49 14.23
N GLY A 287 -5.19 19.54 13.79
CA GLY A 287 -4.05 19.92 14.62
C GLY A 287 -3.57 18.83 15.58
N TYR A 288 -4.26 17.68 15.68
CA TYR A 288 -3.85 16.59 16.55
C TYR A 288 -2.86 15.63 15.89
N PRO A 289 -2.01 14.94 16.66
CA PRO A 289 -1.13 13.90 16.12
C PRO A 289 -1.88 12.61 15.83
N TYR A 290 -1.52 11.97 14.71
CA TYR A 290 -2.09 10.70 14.25
C TYR A 290 -0.99 9.67 13.97
N ILE A 291 -1.31 8.39 14.16
CA ILE A 291 -0.57 7.27 13.60
C ILE A 291 -1.42 6.67 12.48
N GLY A 292 -0.86 6.64 11.27
CA GLY A 292 -1.42 5.95 10.11
C GLY A 292 -0.88 4.53 10.02
N ILE A 293 -1.76 3.53 10.10
CA ILE A 293 -1.38 2.12 9.92
C ILE A 293 -1.58 1.74 8.45
N PRO A 294 -0.59 1.11 7.79
CA PRO A 294 -0.73 0.68 6.40
C PRO A 294 -1.57 -0.59 6.28
N GLY A 295 -2.90 -0.39 6.26
CA GLY A 295 -3.90 -1.44 6.17
C GLY A 295 -4.26 -2.04 7.52
N VAL A 296 -5.54 -2.39 7.72
CA VAL A 296 -6.08 -3.02 8.95
C VAL A 296 -5.48 -4.39 9.32
N GLY A 297 -4.43 -4.86 8.66
CA GLY A 297 -3.74 -6.12 8.98
C GLY A 297 -2.34 -5.96 9.53
N ASN A 298 -1.72 -4.77 9.40
CA ASN A 298 -0.29 -4.58 9.61
C ASN A 298 0.05 -3.90 10.95
N TYR A 299 -0.38 -4.51 12.05
CA TYR A 299 -0.18 -3.99 13.41
C TYR A 299 1.23 -4.16 13.97
N LYS A 300 2.06 -5.00 13.33
CA LYS A 300 3.42 -5.28 13.82
C LYS A 300 4.27 -4.01 13.90
N SER A 301 4.08 -3.08 12.96
CA SER A 301 4.81 -1.81 12.94
C SER A 301 4.23 -0.76 13.89
N LEU A 302 3.04 -0.97 14.45
CA LEU A 302 2.41 -0.03 15.39
C LEU A 302 2.97 -0.16 16.80
N PHE A 303 3.19 -1.39 17.28
CA PHE A 303 3.59 -1.63 18.67
C PHE A 303 4.87 -0.85 19.08
N PRO A 304 5.96 -0.84 18.28
CA PRO A 304 7.16 -0.09 18.64
C PRO A 304 6.91 1.42 18.77
N VAL A 305 6.01 1.98 17.94
CA VAL A 305 5.65 3.40 17.98
C VAL A 305 4.89 3.72 19.27
N LEU A 306 3.91 2.89 19.63
CA LEU A 306 3.16 3.07 20.88
C LEU A 306 4.04 2.87 22.12
N ALA A 307 4.95 1.91 22.10
CA ALA A 307 5.88 1.65 23.21
C ALA A 307 6.84 2.83 23.43
N ASP A 308 7.40 3.40 22.37
CA ASP A 308 8.24 4.59 22.46
C ASP A 308 7.43 5.78 22.99
N LEU A 309 6.25 6.04 22.44
CA LEU A 309 5.36 7.10 22.95
C LEU A 309 4.96 6.90 24.42
N LYS A 310 4.71 5.66 24.84
CA LYS A 310 4.45 5.33 26.25
C LYS A 310 5.64 5.72 27.14
N SER A 311 6.86 5.41 26.70
CA SER A 311 8.08 5.82 27.40
C SER A 311 8.23 7.35 27.50
N ARG A 312 7.67 8.08 26.53
CA ARG A 312 7.59 9.55 26.49
C ARG A 312 6.35 10.11 27.21
N GLY A 313 5.57 9.26 27.88
CA GLY A 313 4.46 9.69 28.74
C GLY A 313 3.07 9.66 28.12
N LEU A 314 2.87 8.99 26.98
CA LEU A 314 1.54 8.74 26.41
C LEU A 314 0.63 8.00 27.41
N GLN A 315 -0.63 8.42 27.49
CA GLN A 315 -1.64 7.86 28.38
C GLN A 315 -2.84 7.32 27.61
N THR A 316 -3.30 8.03 26.58
CA THR A 316 -4.55 7.71 25.87
C THR A 316 -4.33 7.52 24.37
N VAL A 317 -4.96 6.49 23.81
CA VAL A 317 -5.02 6.22 22.38
C VAL A 317 -6.48 6.32 21.92
N TYR A 318 -6.72 7.14 20.91
CA TYR A 318 -8.02 7.27 20.26
C TYR A 318 -8.05 6.41 19.00
N GLU A 319 -8.96 5.44 18.95
CA GLU A 319 -9.16 4.56 17.79
C GLU A 319 -10.11 5.23 16.79
N CYS A 320 -9.55 5.66 15.66
CA CYS A 320 -10.22 6.37 14.57
C CYS A 320 -10.19 5.57 13.25
N MET A 321 -10.32 4.24 13.31
CA MET A 321 -10.44 3.38 12.12
C MET A 321 -11.77 3.61 11.41
N ASP A 322 -11.80 3.28 10.12
CA ASP A 322 -12.94 3.46 9.23
C ASP A 322 -14.27 2.95 9.81
N MET A 323 -15.34 3.72 9.59
CA MET A 323 -16.68 3.43 10.10
C MET A 323 -17.34 2.20 9.49
N ASP A 324 -16.72 1.58 8.48
CA ASP A 324 -17.02 0.21 8.06
C ASP A 324 -17.02 -0.78 9.25
N LYS A 325 -16.31 -0.47 10.36
CA LYS A 325 -16.37 -1.23 11.64
C LYS A 325 -17.76 -1.25 12.29
N MET A 326 -18.65 -0.33 11.90
CA MET A 326 -20.02 -0.17 12.39
C MET A 326 -21.05 -0.28 11.25
N MET A 327 -20.68 -0.81 10.08
CA MET A 327 -21.60 -0.93 8.95
C MET A 327 -22.80 -1.84 9.24
N ASP A 328 -23.96 -1.45 8.71
CA ASP A 328 -25.16 -2.29 8.62
C ASP A 328 -24.86 -3.50 7.75
N LEU A 329 -25.15 -4.69 8.28
CA LEU A 329 -24.91 -5.95 7.56
C LEU A 329 -26.09 -6.38 6.69
N THR A 330 -27.21 -5.69 6.73
CA THR A 330 -28.38 -6.00 5.92
C THR A 330 -27.98 -6.09 4.44
N CYS A 331 -28.28 -7.23 3.82
CA CYS A 331 -28.05 -7.43 2.41
C CYS A 331 -29.02 -6.57 1.60
N ARG A 332 -28.47 -5.65 0.80
CA ARG A 332 -29.22 -4.79 -0.12
C ARG A 332 -28.79 -5.00 -1.57
N CYS A 333 -28.13 -6.13 -1.85
CA CYS A 333 -27.56 -6.47 -3.16
C CYS A 333 -26.57 -5.43 -3.72
N ASP A 334 -25.93 -4.68 -2.82
CA ASP A 334 -25.03 -3.56 -3.09
C ASP A 334 -23.54 -3.96 -3.11
N CYS A 335 -23.23 -5.26 -2.99
CA CYS A 335 -21.86 -5.78 -3.07
C CYS A 335 -21.40 -6.06 -4.51
N MET A 336 -22.06 -5.45 -5.51
CA MET A 336 -21.76 -5.56 -6.95
C MET A 336 -21.71 -7.03 -7.43
N GLU A 337 -20.71 -7.40 -8.25
CA GLU A 337 -20.52 -8.73 -8.84
C GLU A 337 -20.44 -9.87 -7.81
N LYS A 338 -20.06 -9.56 -6.56
CA LYS A 338 -19.96 -10.55 -5.47
C LYS A 338 -21.33 -10.99 -4.93
N CYS A 339 -22.39 -10.27 -5.27
CA CYS A 339 -23.77 -10.65 -4.95
C CYS A 339 -24.20 -11.91 -5.71
N ILE A 340 -23.63 -12.22 -6.87
CA ILE A 340 -23.95 -13.43 -7.65
C ILE A 340 -23.58 -14.71 -6.87
N VAL A 341 -22.54 -14.62 -6.03
CA VAL A 341 -22.06 -15.72 -5.16
C VAL A 341 -22.84 -15.80 -3.84
N CYS A 342 -23.66 -14.80 -3.53
CA CYS A 342 -24.54 -14.81 -2.37
C CYS A 342 -25.76 -15.67 -2.70
N GLY A 343 -25.64 -16.99 -2.51
CA GLY A 343 -26.61 -18.00 -2.94
C GLY A 343 -28.08 -17.74 -2.54
N THR A 344 -28.95 -18.24 -3.42
CA THR A 344 -30.43 -18.34 -3.40
C THR A 344 -31.25 -17.04 -3.38
N PRO A 345 -32.24 -16.90 -4.28
CA PRO A 345 -33.16 -15.76 -4.33
C PRO A 345 -33.92 -15.47 -3.02
N GLU A 346 -34.11 -16.44 -2.11
CA GLU A 346 -34.85 -16.19 -0.86
C GLU A 346 -34.15 -15.24 0.11
N ARG A 347 -32.82 -15.08 0.02
CA ARG A 347 -32.07 -14.08 0.78
C ARG A 347 -32.42 -12.65 0.38
N LEU A 348 -32.83 -12.44 -0.88
CA LEU A 348 -33.20 -11.14 -1.45
C LEU A 348 -34.48 -10.57 -0.79
N LEU A 349 -35.36 -11.45 -0.28
CA LEU A 349 -36.67 -11.08 0.26
C LEU A 349 -36.67 -10.86 1.78
N ARG A 350 -35.66 -11.35 2.52
CA ARG A 350 -35.70 -11.45 3.99
C ARG A 350 -34.82 -10.46 4.76
N LYS A 351 -34.20 -9.46 4.11
CA LYS A 351 -33.25 -8.52 4.75
C LYS A 351 -32.20 -9.24 5.61
N GLN A 352 -31.75 -10.41 5.16
CA GLN A 352 -30.77 -11.19 5.90
C GLN A 352 -29.40 -10.51 5.89
N GLU A 353 -28.56 -10.95 6.81
CA GLU A 353 -27.18 -10.52 6.88
C GLU A 353 -26.37 -10.92 5.62
N CYS A 354 -25.60 -9.97 5.09
CA CYS A 354 -24.70 -10.16 3.97
C CYS A 354 -23.34 -10.74 4.43
N PRO A 355 -22.93 -11.93 3.96
CA PRO A 355 -21.64 -12.53 4.34
C PRO A 355 -20.43 -11.67 3.95
N GLN A 356 -20.51 -10.93 2.84
CA GLN A 356 -19.43 -10.05 2.39
C GLN A 356 -19.26 -8.83 3.30
N LYS A 357 -20.38 -8.17 3.65
CA LYS A 357 -20.38 -7.09 4.63
C LYS A 357 -19.87 -7.59 5.99
N ARG A 358 -20.31 -8.77 6.43
CA ARG A 358 -19.80 -9.39 7.67
C ARG A 358 -18.29 -9.58 7.62
N ARG A 359 -17.77 -10.21 6.57
CA ARG A 359 -16.33 -10.43 6.40
C ARG A 359 -15.55 -9.11 6.43
N LYS A 360 -16.04 -8.08 5.76
CA LYS A 360 -15.41 -6.74 5.73
C LYS A 360 -15.39 -6.13 7.14
N ARG A 361 -16.54 -6.09 7.82
CA ARG A 361 -16.68 -5.54 9.17
C ARG A 361 -15.81 -6.29 10.19
N ASP A 362 -15.82 -7.62 10.15
CA ASP A 362 -15.04 -8.45 11.07
C ASP A 362 -13.53 -8.29 10.84
N THR A 363 -13.10 -8.10 9.59
CA THR A 363 -11.69 -7.82 9.27
C THR A 363 -11.21 -6.53 9.93
N ILE A 364 -12.01 -5.45 9.84
CA ILE A 364 -11.67 -4.16 10.42
C ILE A 364 -11.75 -4.21 11.95
N ARG A 365 -12.79 -4.86 12.51
CA ARG A 365 -12.94 -5.04 13.96
C ARG A 365 -11.81 -5.87 14.56
N LYS A 366 -11.38 -6.94 13.89
CA LYS A 366 -10.20 -7.71 14.30
C LYS A 366 -8.97 -6.82 14.39
N GLY A 367 -8.87 -5.85 13.48
CA GLY A 367 -7.86 -4.82 13.53
C GLY A 367 -7.94 -3.91 14.75
N CYS A 368 -9.13 -3.42 15.08
CA CYS A 368 -9.38 -2.63 16.29
C CYS A 368 -9.01 -3.42 17.56
N LEU A 369 -9.39 -4.70 17.63
CA LEU A 369 -9.05 -5.58 18.76
C LEU A 369 -7.53 -5.73 18.94
N LYS A 370 -6.75 -5.72 17.86
CA LYS A 370 -5.28 -5.73 17.95
C LYS A 370 -4.74 -4.44 18.54
N LEU A 371 -5.33 -3.29 18.20
CA LEU A 371 -4.98 -2.03 18.86
C LEU A 371 -5.27 -2.09 20.36
N TYR A 372 -6.43 -2.62 20.75
CA TYR A 372 -6.84 -2.72 22.16
C TYR A 372 -5.89 -3.62 22.97
N ASP A 373 -5.55 -4.80 22.43
CA ASP A 373 -4.58 -5.73 23.03
C ASP A 373 -3.19 -5.07 23.21
N MET A 374 -2.76 -4.24 22.25
CA MET A 374 -1.49 -3.49 22.38
C MET A 374 -1.58 -2.41 23.45
N CYS A 375 -2.70 -1.69 23.54
CA CYS A 375 -2.91 -0.67 24.56
C CYS A 375 -2.94 -1.28 25.96
N GLU A 376 -3.65 -2.39 26.14
CA GLU A 376 -3.71 -3.15 27.39
C GLU A 376 -2.31 -3.58 27.85
N LYS A 377 -1.52 -4.18 26.95
CA LYS A 377 -0.13 -4.60 27.22
C LYS A 377 0.80 -3.45 27.62
N LEU A 378 0.55 -2.25 27.09
CA LEU A 378 1.34 -1.06 27.38
C LEU A 378 0.77 -0.22 28.54
N GLY A 379 -0.34 -0.65 29.16
CA GLY A 379 -1.04 0.14 30.17
C GLY A 379 -1.48 1.51 29.65
N LEU A 380 -2.01 1.55 28.43
CA LEU A 380 -2.59 2.74 27.78
C LEU A 380 -4.11 2.67 27.84
N ASN A 381 -4.75 3.79 28.11
CA ASN A 381 -6.19 3.94 27.91
C ASN A 381 -6.48 3.90 26.41
N CYS A 382 -7.47 3.12 25.99
CA CYS A 382 -7.92 3.13 24.60
C CYS A 382 -9.38 3.57 24.54
N GLN A 383 -9.67 4.62 23.77
CA GLN A 383 -11.02 5.12 23.55
C GLN A 383 -11.39 4.93 22.09
N ARG A 384 -12.55 4.32 21.84
CA ARG A 384 -13.08 4.18 20.49
C ARG A 384 -13.81 5.46 20.10
N ILE A 385 -13.41 6.02 18.96
CA ILE A 385 -14.11 7.15 18.35
C ILE A 385 -15.01 6.62 17.23
N SER A 386 -16.23 7.17 17.18
CA SER A 386 -17.21 6.92 16.13
C SER A 386 -17.87 8.21 15.70
N TRP A 387 -18.21 8.30 14.43
CA TRP A 387 -18.89 9.43 13.82
C TRP A 387 -19.93 8.92 12.84
N ASP A 388 -20.85 9.79 12.42
CA ASP A 388 -21.84 9.45 11.38
C ASP A 388 -22.67 8.19 11.72
N THR A 389 -23.15 8.10 12.96
CA THR A 389 -23.94 6.94 13.44
C THR A 389 -25.38 7.31 13.74
N ASP A 390 -26.28 6.34 13.55
CA ASP A 390 -27.66 6.43 14.04
C ASP A 390 -27.76 6.20 15.56
N ALA A 391 -28.99 6.20 16.08
CA ALA A 391 -29.28 5.97 17.49
C ALA A 391 -28.88 4.56 17.99
N ASP A 392 -28.77 3.59 17.09
CA ASP A 392 -28.35 2.21 17.39
C ASP A 392 -26.83 2.03 17.29
N GLY A 393 -26.10 3.10 16.92
CA GLY A 393 -24.66 3.04 16.70
C GLY A 393 -24.28 2.31 15.41
N LEU A 394 -25.12 2.29 14.40
CA LEU A 394 -24.77 1.85 13.06
C LEU A 394 -24.30 3.03 12.21
N TRP A 395 -23.30 2.79 11.37
CA TRP A 395 -22.79 3.81 10.46
C TRP A 395 -23.84 4.14 9.38
N LEU A 396 -24.15 5.44 9.24
CA LEU A 396 -25.12 5.99 8.29
C LEU A 396 -24.65 5.93 6.84
N GLY A 397 -23.33 5.82 6.59
CA GLY A 397 -22.77 5.65 5.26
C GLY A 397 -22.30 6.94 4.57
N ASN A 398 -22.32 8.09 5.25
CA ASN A 398 -21.96 9.38 4.66
C ASN A 398 -20.44 9.61 4.69
N TYR A 399 -19.78 9.29 5.81
CA TYR A 399 -18.36 9.59 6.02
C TYR A 399 -17.61 8.37 6.52
N LYS A 400 -16.86 7.72 5.63
CA LYS A 400 -16.19 6.46 5.93
C LYS A 400 -14.95 6.67 6.79
N GLY A 401 -14.05 7.55 6.35
CA GLY A 401 -12.78 7.85 7.02
C GLY A 401 -12.90 9.02 7.98
N VAL A 402 -11.96 9.10 8.93
CA VAL A 402 -11.85 10.24 9.86
C VAL A 402 -11.50 11.52 9.12
N ASP A 403 -10.70 11.42 8.06
CA ASP A 403 -10.42 12.52 7.13
C ASP A 403 -11.70 13.01 6.46
N ASP A 404 -12.50 12.11 5.88
CA ASP A 404 -13.77 12.47 5.23
C ASP A 404 -14.69 13.25 6.18
N TRP A 405 -14.82 12.80 7.43
CA TRP A 405 -15.63 13.45 8.47
C TRP A 405 -15.10 14.84 8.84
N ILE A 406 -13.81 14.93 9.16
CA ILE A 406 -13.17 16.16 9.61
C ILE A 406 -13.20 17.25 8.53
N TYR A 407 -13.09 16.89 7.24
CA TYR A 407 -13.16 17.88 6.17
C TYR A 407 -14.58 18.31 5.81
N SER A 408 -15.59 17.50 6.14
CA SER A 408 -16.98 17.76 5.74
C SER A 408 -17.82 18.50 6.77
N LYS A 409 -17.43 18.47 8.06
CA LYS A 409 -18.22 19.05 9.15
C LYS A 409 -17.72 20.42 9.61
N PRO A 410 -18.60 21.30 10.13
CA PRO A 410 -18.18 22.56 10.76
C PRO A 410 -17.40 22.29 12.06
N PRO A 411 -16.57 23.25 12.53
CA PRO A 411 -15.75 23.09 13.74
C PRO A 411 -16.54 22.71 15.01
N GLU A 412 -17.76 23.22 15.16
CA GLU A 412 -18.62 23.01 16.34
C GLU A 412 -19.01 21.52 16.53
N GLU A 413 -19.20 20.78 15.43
CA GLU A 413 -19.49 19.33 15.48
C GLU A 413 -18.22 18.48 15.72
N LYS A 414 -17.03 19.10 15.77
CA LYS A 414 -15.74 18.41 15.99
C LYS A 414 -15.27 18.46 17.43
N GLU A 415 -15.77 19.38 18.27
CA GLU A 415 -15.33 19.47 19.67
C GLU A 415 -15.71 18.25 20.50
N SER A 416 -16.79 17.54 20.14
CA SER A 416 -17.15 16.26 20.77
C SER A 416 -16.28 15.07 20.34
N PHE A 417 -15.41 15.27 19.34
CA PHE A 417 -14.55 14.23 18.75
C PHE A 417 -13.15 14.17 19.39
N TYR A 418 -12.71 15.23 20.09
CA TYR A 418 -11.33 15.40 20.55
C TYR A 418 -11.18 15.49 22.06
#